data_AF-A0A7S4NRG6-F1
#
_entry.id   AF-A0A7S4NRG6-F1
#
_cell.length_a   1.000
_cell.length_b   1.000
_cell.length_c   1.000
_cell.angle_alpha   90.00
_cell.angle_beta   90.00
_cell.angle_gamma   90.00
#
_symmetry.space_group_name_H-M   'P 1'
#
loop_
_entity.id
_entity.type
_entity.pdbx_description
1 polymer ?
#
loop_
_entity_poly.entity_id
_entity_poly.type
_entity_poly.pdbx_seq_one_letter_code
_entity_poly.pdbx_strand_id
1 'polypeptide(L)'
;MANSIYSACSLCMDKPYSDTVTEDDLTRCAYWPNLVLAAANTARGNQVILSAMIPTSALMSYINTWTATEVVPGTFFYNHPTYSVGFSPTAGIHLNPYDDSAQNCSERLSWPIGQPGGRAGCAGELDMFSLHKQVFACPATWLCPEKSACTIDVSWDTILEEKGTFSIGGLGAEMIIGKEEVWVCDKANACSPNHMNALCFKYQERNRTFNSWGFQSDLGL
;
A
#
# COMPACT_ATOMS: atom_id res chain seq x y z
N MET A 1 17.57 4.83 -15.05
CA MET A 1 16.58 5.83 -14.58
C MET A 1 15.75 5.13 -13.53
N ALA A 2 15.89 5.49 -12.25
CA ALA A 2 15.08 4.89 -11.21
C ALA A 2 13.65 5.42 -11.37
N ASN A 3 12.71 4.54 -11.68
CA ASN A 3 11.28 4.86 -11.65
C ASN A 3 10.98 5.33 -10.23
N SER A 4 10.71 6.62 -10.06
CA SER A 4 10.21 7.14 -8.78
C SER A 4 8.81 6.58 -8.61
N ILE A 5 8.73 5.42 -7.95
CA ILE A 5 7.49 4.79 -7.50
C ILE A 5 6.63 5.86 -6.77
N TYR A 6 7.30 6.82 -6.12
CA TYR A 6 6.71 7.95 -5.40
C TYR A 6 6.64 9.25 -6.20
N SER A 7 6.61 9.23 -7.53
CA SER A 7 6.61 10.46 -8.36
C SER A 7 5.43 11.40 -8.09
N ALA A 8 4.31 10.86 -7.63
CA ALA A 8 3.14 11.62 -7.21
C ALA A 8 3.13 11.98 -5.71
N CYS A 9 4.07 11.45 -4.92
CA CYS A 9 4.14 11.70 -3.49
C CYS A 9 5.19 12.76 -3.14
N SER A 10 4.98 13.44 -2.02
CA SER A 10 5.94 14.40 -1.46
C SER A 10 6.64 13.79 -0.25
N LEU A 11 7.98 13.77 -0.26
CA LEU A 11 8.77 13.39 0.92
C LEU A 11 8.55 14.42 2.03
N CYS A 12 7.98 14.01 3.15
CA CYS A 12 7.64 14.90 4.28
C CYS A 12 8.49 14.66 5.52
N MET A 13 9.07 13.45 5.67
CA MET A 13 10.05 13.12 6.70
C MET A 13 11.20 12.35 6.07
N ASP A 14 12.42 12.73 6.40
CA ASP A 14 13.63 12.01 6.04
C ASP A 14 14.64 12.17 7.17
N LYS A 15 14.83 11.11 7.95
CA LYS A 15 15.73 11.10 9.11
C LYS A 15 16.64 9.89 9.04
N PRO A 16 17.96 10.02 9.32
CA PRO A 16 18.78 8.84 9.49
C PRO A 16 18.27 8.00 10.66
N TYR A 17 18.57 6.70 10.68
CA TYR A 17 18.18 5.84 11.80
C TYR A 17 18.85 6.26 13.12
N SER A 18 19.98 6.98 13.08
CA SER A 18 20.63 7.60 14.24
C SER A 18 19.81 8.71 14.90
N ASP A 19 18.82 9.27 14.22
CA ASP A 19 18.01 10.37 14.73
C ASP A 19 16.71 9.85 15.36
N THR A 20 16.22 10.54 16.38
CA THR A 20 14.92 10.23 16.99
C THR A 20 13.76 10.62 16.09
N VAL A 21 12.75 9.74 15.99
CA VAL A 21 11.41 10.05 15.45
C VAL A 21 10.50 10.48 16.59
N THR A 22 9.76 11.56 16.41
CA THR A 22 8.75 12.05 17.35
C THR A 22 7.35 11.97 16.73
N GLU A 23 6.32 12.10 17.57
CA GLU A 23 4.94 12.21 17.08
C GLU A 23 4.74 13.45 16.19
N ASP A 24 5.41 14.56 16.51
CA ASP A 24 5.40 15.78 15.70
C ASP A 24 5.95 15.57 14.28
N ASP A 25 6.92 14.66 14.10
CA ASP A 25 7.43 14.32 12.77
C ASP A 25 6.35 13.62 11.93
N LEU A 26 5.61 12.68 12.54
CA LEU A 26 4.56 11.92 11.88
C LEU A 26 3.33 12.77 11.58
N THR A 27 2.90 13.60 12.54
CA THR A 27 1.73 14.48 12.37
C THR A 27 1.96 15.55 11.30
N ARG A 28 3.19 16.03 11.12
CA ARG A 28 3.55 16.96 10.03
C ARG A 28 3.35 16.36 8.64
N CYS A 29 3.40 15.04 8.52
CA CYS A 29 3.15 14.32 7.28
C CYS A 29 1.66 14.11 6.98
N ALA A 30 0.78 14.24 7.99
CA ALA A 30 -0.63 13.85 7.94
C ALA A 30 -1.56 14.81 7.16
N TYR A 31 -1.04 15.57 6.18
CA TYR A 31 -1.82 16.50 5.35
C TYR A 31 -2.38 15.88 4.07
N TRP A 32 -1.95 14.66 3.73
CA TRP A 32 -2.52 13.84 2.65
C TRP A 32 -3.33 12.68 3.23
N PRO A 33 -4.22 12.05 2.44
CA PRO A 33 -5.02 10.91 2.91
C PRO A 33 -4.24 9.60 3.05
N ASN A 34 -3.11 9.47 2.34
CA ASN A 34 -2.25 8.29 2.38
C ASN A 34 -0.81 8.69 2.66
N LEU A 35 -0.10 7.83 3.38
CA LEU A 35 1.32 7.94 3.67
C LEU A 35 2.03 6.66 3.26
N VAL A 36 3.33 6.75 2.99
CA VAL A 36 4.22 5.60 2.84
C VAL A 36 5.28 5.69 3.90
N LEU A 37 5.40 4.65 4.73
CA LEU A 37 6.55 4.47 5.63
C LEU A 37 7.60 3.64 4.89
N ALA A 38 8.83 4.13 4.83
CA ALA A 38 9.90 3.50 4.07
C ALA A 38 11.24 3.52 4.81
N ALA A 39 11.99 2.43 4.68
CA ALA A 39 13.41 2.38 4.98
C ALA A 39 14.21 2.53 3.68
N ALA A 40 15.23 3.38 3.66
CA ALA A 40 16.04 3.62 2.47
C ALA A 40 17.55 3.65 2.76
N ASN A 41 18.38 3.26 1.80
CA ASN A 41 19.85 3.31 1.90
C ASN A 41 20.42 4.73 1.82
N THR A 42 19.63 5.68 1.33
CA THR A 42 20.07 7.06 1.08
C THR A 42 18.96 8.03 1.45
N ALA A 43 19.36 9.25 1.81
CA ALA A 43 18.45 10.38 1.88
C ALA A 43 17.68 10.54 0.56
N ARG A 44 16.43 10.98 0.64
CA ARG A 44 15.52 11.25 -0.49
C ARG A 44 15.07 10.04 -1.31
N GLY A 45 15.09 8.83 -0.77
CA GLY A 45 14.34 7.69 -1.32
C GLY A 45 14.83 7.09 -2.62
N ASN A 46 16.08 7.34 -3.05
CA ASN A 46 16.59 6.80 -4.31
C ASN A 46 16.82 5.28 -4.28
N GLN A 47 16.82 4.67 -3.08
CA GLN A 47 17.02 3.24 -2.88
C GLN A 47 16.20 2.78 -1.65
N VAL A 48 14.90 2.58 -1.85
CA VAL A 48 14.01 2.03 -0.82
C VAL A 48 14.27 0.54 -0.67
N ILE A 49 14.46 0.10 0.57
CA ILE A 49 14.69 -1.29 0.98
C ILE A 49 13.35 -1.98 1.26
N LEU A 50 12.50 -1.29 2.00
CA LEU A 50 11.22 -1.78 2.48
C LEU A 50 10.28 -0.59 2.60
N SER A 51 9.03 -0.75 2.16
CA SER A 51 8.00 0.27 2.35
C SER A 51 6.61 -0.32 2.38
N ALA A 52 5.69 0.34 3.07
CA ALA A 52 4.28 0.04 2.97
C ALA A 52 3.44 1.32 3.04
N MET A 53 2.28 1.28 2.39
CA MET A 53 1.33 2.39 2.38
C MET A 53 0.32 2.25 3.51
N ILE A 54 0.01 3.36 4.17
CA ILE A 54 -0.98 3.46 5.23
C ILE A 54 -1.90 4.66 5.01
N PRO A 55 -3.22 4.49 5.12
CA PRO A 55 -4.14 5.60 5.30
C PRO A 55 -3.73 6.47 6.50
N THR A 56 -3.69 7.78 6.31
CA THR A 56 -3.27 8.72 7.36
C THR A 56 -4.07 8.57 8.64
N SER A 57 -5.37 8.30 8.53
CA SER A 57 -6.24 8.03 9.69
C SER A 57 -5.79 6.83 10.53
N ALA A 58 -5.25 5.79 9.89
CA ALA A 58 -4.74 4.62 10.58
C ALA A 58 -3.38 4.87 11.22
N LEU A 59 -2.49 5.65 10.58
CA LEU A 59 -1.22 6.04 11.21
C LEU A 59 -1.48 6.87 12.46
N MET A 60 -2.48 7.76 12.41
CA MET A 60 -2.88 8.62 13.52
C MET A 60 -3.69 7.90 14.61
N SER A 61 -4.04 6.63 14.40
CA SER A 61 -4.75 5.82 15.39
C SER A 61 -3.75 5.12 16.30
N TYR A 62 -3.73 5.49 17.58
CA TYR A 62 -2.89 4.81 18.56
C TYR A 62 -3.47 3.45 18.95
N ILE A 63 -2.59 2.46 19.11
CA ILE A 63 -2.92 1.19 19.74
C ILE A 63 -2.34 1.15 21.16
N ASN A 64 -3.01 0.41 22.04
CA ASN A 64 -2.57 0.14 23.42
C ASN A 64 -2.38 -1.37 23.68
N THR A 65 -2.32 -2.15 22.61
CA THR A 65 -2.21 -3.61 22.63
C THR A 65 -0.96 -4.07 21.89
N TRP A 66 -0.63 -5.35 22.02
CA TRP A 66 0.46 -6.03 21.29
C TRP A 66 0.00 -6.56 19.93
N THR A 67 -1.03 -5.96 19.36
CA THR A 67 -1.68 -6.46 18.15
C THR A 67 -1.80 -5.32 17.15
N ALA A 68 -1.09 -5.45 16.04
CA ALA A 68 -1.20 -4.53 14.91
C ALA A 68 -2.57 -4.73 14.21
N THR A 69 -3.07 -3.66 13.60
CA THR A 69 -4.34 -3.67 12.87
C THR A 69 -4.07 -3.88 11.39
N GLU A 70 -4.79 -4.78 10.74
CA GLU A 70 -4.73 -4.91 9.29
C GLU A 70 -5.40 -3.68 8.66
N VAL A 71 -4.61 -2.86 7.98
CA VAL A 71 -5.11 -1.64 7.32
C VAL A 71 -5.16 -1.81 5.80
N VAL A 72 -4.19 -2.58 5.28
CA VAL A 72 -4.13 -3.02 3.89
C VAL A 72 -3.99 -4.55 3.94
N PRO A 73 -4.67 -5.33 3.07
CA PRO A 73 -4.58 -6.78 3.14
C PRO A 73 -3.14 -7.29 3.15
N GLY A 74 -2.83 -8.13 4.13
CA GLY A 74 -1.48 -8.67 4.34
C GLY A 74 -0.48 -7.70 4.98
N THR A 75 -0.87 -6.47 5.31
CA THR A 75 -0.02 -5.51 6.02
C THR A 75 -0.72 -4.97 7.27
N PHE A 76 -0.15 -5.31 8.41
CA PHE A 76 -0.62 -4.91 9.73
C PHE A 76 0.20 -3.73 10.22
N PHE A 77 -0.46 -2.62 10.53
CA PHE A 77 0.18 -1.41 11.01
C PHE A 77 -0.06 -1.18 12.50
N TYR A 78 0.88 -0.48 13.11
CA TYR A 78 0.78 -0.07 14.50
C TYR A 78 1.43 1.29 14.71
N ASN A 79 0.83 2.08 15.59
CA ASN A 79 1.42 3.28 16.15
C ASN A 79 1.17 3.24 17.66
N HIS A 80 2.24 3.03 18.44
CA HIS A 80 2.18 3.06 19.89
C HIS A 80 2.99 4.25 20.41
N PRO A 81 2.37 5.21 21.12
CA PRO A 81 2.97 6.53 21.41
C PRO A 81 4.28 6.46 22.20
N THR A 82 4.45 5.44 23.05
CA THR A 82 5.63 5.27 23.91
C THR A 82 6.61 4.20 23.45
N TYR A 83 6.31 3.47 22.38
CA TYR A 83 7.14 2.33 21.94
C TYR A 83 7.61 2.55 20.53
N SER A 84 6.77 2.25 19.53
CA SER A 84 7.19 2.31 18.14
C SER A 84 6.02 2.49 17.19
N VAL A 85 6.36 2.95 15.99
CA VAL A 85 5.49 3.01 14.82
C VAL A 85 6.05 2.12 13.73
N GLY A 86 5.20 1.41 12.99
CA GLY A 86 5.69 0.46 12.01
C GLY A 86 4.61 -0.37 11.34
N PHE A 87 5.09 -1.40 10.63
CA PHE A 87 4.23 -2.40 10.01
C PHE A 87 4.87 -3.79 10.02
N SER A 88 4.01 -4.80 9.85
CA SER A 88 4.33 -6.22 9.91
C SER A 88 3.44 -7.02 8.96
N PRO A 89 3.90 -8.17 8.42
CA PRO A 89 3.07 -9.08 7.65
C PRO A 89 2.09 -9.89 8.51
N THR A 90 2.16 -9.77 9.85
CA THR A 90 1.25 -10.42 10.79
C THR A 90 0.80 -9.48 11.91
N ALA A 91 -0.37 -9.76 12.49
CA ALA A 91 -0.92 -8.99 13.60
C ALA A 91 -0.07 -9.03 14.88
N GLY A 92 0.68 -10.13 15.10
CA GLY A 92 1.51 -10.28 16.29
C GLY A 92 2.75 -9.40 16.23
N ILE A 93 2.86 -8.44 17.15
CA ILE A 93 4.00 -7.52 17.26
C ILE A 93 4.55 -7.52 18.69
N HIS A 94 5.83 -7.20 18.84
CA HIS A 94 6.50 -7.17 20.13
C HIS A 94 7.03 -5.75 20.39
N LEU A 95 6.27 -4.87 21.03
CA LEU A 95 6.61 -3.46 21.29
C LEU A 95 7.85 -3.20 22.21
N ASN A 96 8.76 -4.16 22.37
CA ASN A 96 10.15 -3.89 22.75
C ASN A 96 10.75 -2.92 21.71
N PRO A 97 11.82 -2.16 22.02
CA PRO A 97 12.16 -0.92 21.29
C PRO A 97 12.32 -1.09 19.77
N TYR A 98 12.51 -2.31 19.27
CA TYR A 98 12.71 -2.59 17.87
C TYR A 98 11.74 -3.61 17.25
N ASP A 99 10.67 -4.08 17.92
CA ASP A 99 9.80 -5.15 17.39
C ASP A 99 10.59 -6.35 16.87
N ASP A 100 11.15 -7.16 17.77
CA ASP A 100 12.19 -8.15 17.48
C ASP A 100 11.69 -9.56 17.13
N SER A 101 10.41 -9.75 16.77
CA SER A 101 9.91 -11.08 16.47
C SER A 101 10.64 -11.69 15.25
N ALA A 102 11.27 -12.85 15.45
CA ALA A 102 12.13 -13.49 14.44
C ALA A 102 11.35 -14.14 13.29
N GLN A 103 10.14 -14.62 13.54
CA GLN A 103 9.29 -15.20 12.50
C GLN A 103 8.70 -14.05 11.68
N ASN A 104 9.06 -13.98 10.39
CA ASN A 104 8.64 -12.94 9.42
C ASN A 104 9.36 -11.60 9.57
N CYS A 105 10.65 -11.62 9.91
CA CYS A 105 11.43 -10.41 10.05
C CYS A 105 11.61 -9.63 8.72
N SER A 106 11.62 -10.29 7.57
CA SER A 106 12.01 -9.69 6.27
C SER A 106 11.12 -8.54 5.80
N GLU A 107 9.85 -8.53 6.22
CA GLU A 107 8.81 -7.59 5.74
C GLU A 107 8.35 -6.64 6.86
N ARG A 108 9.18 -6.45 7.88
CA ARG A 108 8.86 -5.63 9.05
C ARG A 108 9.63 -4.32 9.08
N LEU A 109 8.94 -3.26 9.47
CA LEU A 109 9.50 -1.95 9.72
C LEU A 109 9.06 -1.52 11.13
N SER A 110 9.99 -1.02 11.94
CA SER A 110 9.67 -0.47 13.25
C SER A 110 10.61 0.67 13.57
N TRP A 111 10.05 1.80 13.99
CA TRP A 111 10.80 2.98 14.43
C TRP A 111 10.39 3.29 15.87
N PRO A 112 11.33 3.26 16.83
CA PRO A 112 11.02 3.68 18.18
C PRO A 112 10.66 5.16 18.23
N ILE A 113 9.61 5.50 18.97
CA ILE A 113 9.20 6.88 19.21
C ILE A 113 10.00 7.43 20.40
N GLY A 114 10.64 8.58 20.22
CA GLY A 114 11.44 9.22 21.25
C GLY A 114 12.86 8.65 21.43
N GLN A 115 13.28 7.68 20.60
CA GLN A 115 14.62 7.08 20.63
C GLN A 115 15.20 6.91 19.22
N PRO A 116 16.54 6.87 19.06
CA PRO A 116 17.17 6.48 17.81
C PRO A 116 17.01 4.98 17.55
N GLY A 117 17.45 4.53 16.37
CA GLY A 117 17.42 3.14 15.95
C GLY A 117 16.12 2.76 15.28
N GLY A 118 15.81 1.46 15.36
CA GLY A 118 14.70 0.82 14.68
C GLY A 118 15.13 -0.42 13.90
N ARG A 119 14.22 -0.92 13.06
CA ARG A 119 14.44 -2.04 12.15
C ARG A 119 13.98 -1.74 10.74
N ALA A 120 14.54 -2.49 9.80
CA ALA A 120 14.08 -2.61 8.42
C ALA A 120 14.38 -4.04 7.95
N GLY A 121 13.33 -4.83 7.75
CA GLY A 121 13.47 -6.26 7.54
C GLY A 121 14.11 -6.94 8.76
N CYS A 122 15.01 -7.88 8.51
CA CYS A 122 15.72 -8.62 9.56
C CYS A 122 16.90 -7.85 10.18
N ALA A 123 17.22 -6.65 9.69
CA ALA A 123 18.22 -5.79 10.28
C ALA A 123 17.60 -4.90 11.37
N GLY A 124 18.07 -5.05 12.61
CA GLY A 124 17.77 -4.18 13.76
C GLY A 124 18.96 -3.30 14.13
N GLU A 125 18.83 -2.51 15.21
CA GLU A 125 19.91 -1.63 15.73
C GLU A 125 20.51 -0.75 14.63
N LEU A 126 19.61 -0.16 13.83
CA LEU A 126 19.98 0.54 12.60
C LEU A 126 20.60 1.93 12.84
N ASP A 127 20.72 2.38 14.10
CA ASP A 127 21.28 3.69 14.48
C ASP A 127 22.76 3.86 14.13
N MET A 128 23.49 2.75 13.91
CA MET A 128 24.88 2.76 13.47
C MET A 128 25.05 2.79 11.94
N PHE A 129 23.96 2.72 11.18
CA PHE A 129 24.00 2.62 9.72
C PHE A 129 23.54 3.92 9.06
N SER A 130 23.98 4.15 7.81
CA SER A 130 23.56 5.29 6.98
C SER A 130 22.16 5.12 6.39
N LEU A 131 21.29 4.33 7.03
CA LEU A 131 19.92 4.12 6.58
C LEU A 131 19.04 5.28 7.01
N HIS A 132 17.95 5.48 6.27
CA HIS A 132 16.99 6.56 6.48
C HIS A 132 15.57 6.04 6.71
N LYS A 133 14.89 6.65 7.67
CA LYS A 133 13.46 6.58 7.96
C LYS A 133 12.76 7.65 7.15
N GLN A 134 11.93 7.24 6.21
CA GLN A 134 11.27 8.15 5.27
C GLN A 134 9.77 8.01 5.33
N VAL A 135 9.08 9.15 5.34
CA VAL A 135 7.63 9.21 5.14
C VAL A 135 7.35 10.03 3.90
N PHE A 136 6.56 9.45 2.99
CA PHE A 136 6.04 10.14 1.82
C PHE A 136 4.55 10.39 2.01
N ALA A 137 4.09 11.60 1.73
CA ALA A 137 2.69 11.97 1.73
C ALA A 137 2.15 11.88 0.30
N CYS A 138 1.11 11.07 0.10
CA CYS A 138 0.66 10.65 -1.23
C CYS A 138 -0.82 10.99 -1.48
N PRO A 139 -1.20 11.34 -2.72
CA PRO A 139 -2.59 11.48 -3.15
C PRO A 139 -3.47 10.29 -2.79
N ALA A 140 -4.77 10.55 -2.61
CA ALA A 140 -5.79 9.49 -2.62
C ALA A 140 -5.69 8.65 -3.91
N THR A 141 -5.38 9.32 -5.02
CA THR A 141 -5.24 8.72 -6.35
C THR A 141 -3.98 7.90 -6.54
N TRP A 142 -3.08 7.78 -5.55
CA TRP A 142 -1.84 7.01 -5.68
C TRP A 142 -2.01 5.52 -5.33
N LEU A 143 -3.11 5.15 -4.63
CA LEU A 143 -3.42 3.76 -4.28
C LEU A 143 -3.64 2.85 -5.49
N CYS A 144 -3.89 3.43 -6.65
CA CYS A 144 -3.96 2.75 -7.93
C CYS A 144 -3.34 3.70 -8.95
N PRO A 145 -2.54 3.26 -9.94
CA PRO A 145 -2.31 4.10 -11.11
C PRO A 145 -3.70 4.56 -11.60
N GLU A 146 -3.81 5.79 -12.13
CA GLU A 146 -5.10 6.37 -12.57
C GLU A 146 -5.95 5.26 -13.17
N LYS A 147 -7.25 5.14 -12.80
CA LYS A 147 -8.08 4.00 -13.24
C LYS A 147 -7.84 3.65 -14.71
N SER A 148 -7.72 4.67 -15.57
CA SER A 148 -7.35 4.66 -16.99
C SER A 148 -6.07 3.91 -17.38
N ALA A 149 -5.08 3.80 -16.50
CA ALA A 149 -3.80 3.14 -16.70
C ALA A 149 -3.78 1.68 -16.21
N CYS A 150 -4.83 1.24 -15.51
CA CYS A 150 -4.94 -0.16 -15.10
C CYS A 150 -5.33 -1.03 -16.29
N THR A 151 -4.61 -2.13 -16.47
CA THR A 151 -4.85 -3.12 -17.50
C THR A 151 -5.11 -4.49 -16.87
N ILE A 152 -5.74 -5.36 -17.65
CA ILE A 152 -5.89 -6.77 -17.34
C ILE A 152 -5.21 -7.55 -18.47
N ASP A 153 -4.23 -8.38 -18.12
CA ASP A 153 -3.40 -9.13 -19.07
C ASP A 153 -3.92 -10.56 -19.25
N VAL A 154 -5.24 -10.71 -19.38
CA VAL A 154 -5.89 -11.99 -19.71
C VAL A 154 -6.87 -11.79 -20.86
N SER A 155 -6.98 -12.81 -21.70
CA SER A 155 -7.94 -12.79 -22.81
C SER A 155 -9.37 -13.08 -22.33
N TRP A 156 -10.37 -12.70 -23.12
CA TRP A 156 -11.76 -13.04 -22.81
C TRP A 156 -11.98 -14.56 -22.71
N ASP A 157 -11.34 -15.35 -23.59
CA ASP A 157 -11.44 -16.81 -23.56
C ASP A 157 -10.87 -17.39 -22.25
N THR A 158 -9.73 -16.86 -21.78
CA THR A 158 -9.12 -17.24 -20.50
C THR A 158 -10.04 -16.93 -19.31
N ILE A 159 -10.69 -15.76 -19.32
CA ILE A 159 -11.65 -15.37 -18.27
C ILE A 159 -12.81 -16.36 -18.18
N LEU A 160 -13.27 -16.88 -19.32
CA LEU A 160 -14.37 -17.87 -19.36
C LEU A 160 -13.93 -19.25 -18.82
N GLU A 161 -12.66 -19.60 -18.96
CA GLU A 161 -12.08 -20.85 -18.45
C GLU A 161 -11.81 -20.78 -16.94
N GLU A 162 -11.36 -19.63 -16.43
CA GLU A 162 -11.00 -19.40 -15.03
C GLU A 162 -12.19 -19.04 -14.13
N LYS A 163 -13.10 -20.01 -13.95
CA LYS A 163 -14.28 -19.85 -13.10
C LYS A 163 -13.90 -19.52 -11.64
N GLY A 164 -14.41 -18.41 -11.13
CA GLY A 164 -14.31 -18.01 -9.73
C GLY A 164 -13.24 -16.94 -9.46
N THR A 165 -12.28 -16.73 -10.36
CA THR A 165 -11.31 -15.64 -10.28
C THR A 165 -11.95 -14.31 -10.68
N PHE A 166 -12.79 -14.35 -11.72
CA PHE A 166 -13.44 -13.19 -12.31
C PHE A 166 -14.94 -13.17 -12.01
N SER A 167 -15.49 -11.97 -11.88
CA SER A 167 -16.94 -11.74 -11.96
C SER A 167 -17.26 -11.11 -13.31
N ILE A 168 -18.23 -11.65 -14.04
CA ILE A 168 -18.63 -11.15 -15.35
C ILE A 168 -20.12 -10.80 -15.37
N GLY A 169 -20.49 -9.83 -16.19
CA GLY A 169 -21.89 -9.46 -16.37
C GLY A 169 -22.12 -8.60 -17.61
N GLY A 170 -23.39 -8.31 -17.89
CA GLY A 170 -23.79 -7.40 -18.97
C GLY A 170 -23.80 -5.95 -18.50
N LEU A 171 -23.54 -5.02 -19.42
CA LEU A 171 -23.57 -3.58 -19.14
C LEU A 171 -24.99 -2.99 -19.01
N GLY A 172 -26.03 -3.76 -19.37
CA GLY A 172 -27.43 -3.32 -19.22
C GLY A 172 -27.73 -2.05 -20.02
N ALA A 173 -28.17 -0.99 -19.33
CA ALA A 173 -28.49 0.29 -19.97
C ALA A 173 -27.26 1.00 -20.56
N GLU A 174 -26.06 0.68 -20.09
CA GLU A 174 -24.79 1.23 -20.58
C GLU A 174 -24.22 0.44 -21.77
N MET A 175 -24.94 -0.60 -22.23
CA MET A 175 -24.53 -1.44 -23.35
C MET A 175 -24.53 -0.65 -24.67
N ILE A 176 -23.44 -0.76 -25.42
CA ILE A 176 -23.31 -0.26 -26.78
C ILE A 176 -23.10 -1.46 -27.70
N ILE A 177 -24.15 -1.84 -28.43
CA ILE A 177 -24.17 -3.02 -29.32
C ILE A 177 -23.01 -2.98 -30.30
N GLY A 178 -22.29 -4.12 -30.42
CA GLY A 178 -21.14 -4.30 -31.29
C GLY A 178 -19.87 -3.55 -30.84
N LYS A 179 -19.89 -2.97 -29.63
CA LYS A 179 -18.75 -2.24 -29.06
C LYS A 179 -18.43 -2.68 -27.65
N GLU A 180 -19.33 -2.42 -26.70
CA GLU A 180 -19.15 -2.66 -25.26
C GLU A 180 -20.44 -3.27 -24.72
N GLU A 181 -20.45 -4.57 -24.50
CA GLU A 181 -21.66 -5.30 -24.08
C GLU A 181 -21.54 -5.91 -22.68
N VAL A 182 -20.31 -6.26 -22.30
CA VAL A 182 -20.00 -6.99 -21.08
C VAL A 182 -18.91 -6.31 -20.29
N TRP A 183 -18.89 -6.62 -19.00
CA TRP A 183 -17.84 -6.21 -18.08
C TRP A 183 -17.25 -7.43 -17.38
N VAL A 184 -16.01 -7.26 -16.93
CA VAL A 184 -15.30 -8.20 -16.07
C VAL A 184 -14.76 -7.43 -14.86
N CYS A 185 -14.90 -7.97 -13.66
CA CYS A 185 -14.24 -7.48 -12.46
C CYS A 185 -13.21 -8.51 -12.00
N ASP A 186 -11.99 -8.02 -11.77
CA ASP A 186 -10.85 -8.80 -11.33
C ASP A 186 -10.47 -8.38 -9.90
N LYS A 187 -10.68 -9.29 -8.95
CA LYS A 187 -10.34 -9.09 -7.54
C LYS A 187 -8.84 -9.17 -7.28
N ALA A 188 -8.11 -9.91 -8.12
CA ALA A 188 -6.67 -10.12 -8.00
C ALA A 188 -5.85 -9.06 -8.76
N ASN A 189 -6.51 -8.17 -9.51
CA ASN A 189 -5.82 -7.12 -10.26
C ASN A 189 -4.91 -6.28 -9.34
N ALA A 190 -3.72 -5.94 -9.83
CA ALA A 190 -2.76 -5.13 -9.06
C ALA A 190 -3.30 -3.74 -8.68
N CYS A 191 -4.28 -3.23 -9.44
CA CYS A 191 -4.97 -1.99 -9.11
C CYS A 191 -6.16 -2.17 -8.15
N SER A 192 -6.52 -3.37 -7.75
CA SER A 192 -7.59 -3.62 -6.78
C SER A 192 -7.06 -3.32 -5.38
N PRO A 193 -7.58 -2.28 -4.66
CA PRO A 193 -6.93 -1.77 -3.45
C PRO A 193 -6.92 -2.74 -2.27
N ASN A 194 -7.69 -3.84 -2.29
CA ASN A 194 -7.76 -4.75 -1.15
C ASN A 194 -8.47 -6.11 -1.41
N HIS A 195 -8.57 -6.61 -2.64
CA HIS A 195 -9.36 -7.80 -3.03
C HIS A 195 -10.87 -7.77 -2.71
N MET A 196 -11.33 -6.88 -1.83
CA MET A 196 -12.73 -6.67 -1.47
C MET A 196 -13.45 -5.78 -2.49
N ASN A 197 -12.71 -4.94 -3.20
CA ASN A 197 -13.23 -4.00 -4.17
C ASN A 197 -12.58 -4.23 -5.54
N ALA A 198 -13.12 -5.18 -6.30
CA ALA A 198 -12.56 -5.58 -7.58
C ALA A 198 -12.44 -4.39 -8.54
N LEU A 199 -11.37 -4.34 -9.32
CA LEU A 199 -11.30 -3.41 -10.44
C LEU A 199 -12.06 -4.01 -11.62
N CYS A 200 -13.00 -3.25 -12.15
CA CYS A 200 -13.85 -3.64 -13.26
C CYS A 200 -13.41 -2.99 -14.56
N PHE A 201 -13.59 -3.72 -15.65
CA PHE A 201 -13.22 -3.36 -17.00
C PHE A 201 -14.42 -3.58 -17.93
N LYS A 202 -14.61 -2.68 -18.90
CA LYS A 202 -15.49 -2.91 -20.05
C LYS A 202 -14.72 -3.68 -21.11
N TYR A 203 -15.32 -4.74 -21.64
CA TYR A 203 -14.75 -5.46 -22.77
C TYR A 203 -15.18 -4.80 -24.08
N GLN A 204 -14.19 -4.44 -24.90
CA GLN A 204 -14.41 -3.92 -26.24
C GLN A 204 -14.37 -5.05 -27.26
N GLU A 205 -15.54 -5.42 -27.79
CA GLU A 205 -15.73 -6.58 -28.69
C GLU A 205 -14.90 -6.48 -29.98
N ARG A 206 -14.82 -5.28 -30.55
CA ARG A 206 -14.22 -5.07 -31.88
C ARG A 206 -12.70 -5.28 -31.90
N ASN A 207 -12.01 -4.81 -30.85
CA ASN A 207 -10.55 -4.92 -30.73
C ASN A 207 -10.12 -5.99 -29.72
N ARG A 208 -11.08 -6.60 -29.02
CA ARG A 208 -10.87 -7.60 -27.97
C ARG A 208 -9.94 -7.09 -26.86
N THR A 209 -10.17 -5.85 -26.43
CA THR A 209 -9.39 -5.20 -25.37
C THR A 209 -10.28 -4.87 -24.19
N PHE A 210 -9.65 -4.64 -23.04
CA PHE A 210 -10.32 -4.21 -21.83
C PHE A 210 -9.96 -2.76 -21.53
N ASN A 211 -10.98 -1.95 -21.29
CA ASN A 211 -10.79 -0.61 -20.77
C ASN A 211 -11.23 -0.57 -19.31
N SER A 212 -10.40 0.04 -18.47
CA SER A 212 -10.75 0.28 -17.07
C SER A 212 -12.08 1.01 -16.96
N TRP A 213 -12.98 0.51 -16.12
CA TRP A 213 -14.28 1.14 -15.88
C TRP A 213 -14.31 1.83 -14.51
N GLY A 214 -13.93 1.10 -13.47
CA GLY A 214 -14.00 1.59 -12.10
C GLY A 214 -14.01 0.44 -11.09
N PHE A 215 -14.08 0.76 -9.81
CA PHE A 215 -14.17 -0.27 -8.78
C PHE A 215 -15.61 -0.77 -8.64
N GLN A 216 -15.75 -2.05 -8.27
CA GLN A 216 -17.04 -2.72 -8.13
C GLN A 216 -18.01 -1.93 -7.24
N SER A 217 -17.54 -1.42 -6.09
CA SER A 217 -18.36 -0.62 -5.17
C SER A 217 -18.80 0.73 -5.74
N ASP A 218 -17.98 1.39 -6.55
CA ASP A 218 -18.34 2.67 -7.20
C ASP A 218 -19.44 2.45 -8.26
N LEU A 219 -19.49 1.26 -8.85
CA LEU A 219 -20.40 0.89 -9.93
C LEU A 219 -21.73 0.29 -9.41
N GLY A 220 -21.83 -0.01 -8.11
CA GLY A 220 -23.00 -0.66 -7.53
C GLY A 220 -23.19 -2.11 -7.98
N LEU A 221 -22.08 -2.83 -8.22
CA LEU A 221 -22.04 -4.23 -8.67
C LEU A 221 -21.81 -5.23 -7.53
#